data_AF-A0A524R2B1-F1
#
_entry.id   AF-A0A524R2B1-F1
#
_cell.length_a   1.000
_cell.length_b   1.000
_cell.length_c   1.000
_cell.angle_alpha   90.00
_cell.angle_beta   90.00
_cell.angle_gamma   90.00
#
_symmetry.space_group_name_H-M   'P 1'
#
loop_
_entity.id
_entity.type
_entity.pdbx_description
1 polymer ?
#
loop_
_entity_poly.entity_id
_entity_poly.type
_entity_poly.pdbx_seq_one_letter_code
_entity_poly.pdbx_strand_id
1 'polypeptide(L)'
;MPDLSHLTAIGRRSLSAPAKYLLDQGLLVGSILDYGCGRGGDAKRLKADAYDPYYFPVEISRKYDTILSTYVLNVILRSSDRDAVIRTIKSLLHPGGNAYITVRRDVAGPVVTSKGTTQDRVILKLPSVKCTSSYEIYKLSN
;
A
#
# COMPACT_ATOMS: atom_id res chain seq x y z
N MET A 1 -5.06 -3.46 23.16
CA MET A 1 -3.65 -3.36 22.74
C MET A 1 -3.51 -2.14 21.84
N PRO A 2 -2.52 -1.26 22.05
CA PRO A 2 -2.29 -0.11 21.19
C PRO A 2 -1.86 -0.54 19.78
N ASP A 3 -2.20 0.24 18.75
CA ASP A 3 -1.77 0.01 17.36
C ASP A 3 -0.29 0.38 17.18
N LEU A 4 0.55 -0.62 16.91
CA LEU A 4 2.00 -0.48 16.73
C LEU A 4 2.42 -0.55 15.26
N SER A 5 1.49 -0.55 14.31
CA SER A 5 1.77 -0.67 12.87
C SER A 5 2.76 0.39 12.35
N HIS A 6 2.75 1.60 12.93
CA HIS A 6 3.70 2.66 12.61
C HIS A 6 5.19 2.25 12.78
N LEU A 7 5.50 1.26 13.63
CA LEU A 7 6.86 0.74 13.83
C LEU A 7 7.35 -0.13 12.66
N THR A 8 6.45 -0.58 11.76
CA THR A 8 6.81 -1.36 10.57
C THR A 8 7.25 -0.49 9.39
N ALA A 9 6.99 0.82 9.43
CA ALA A 9 7.45 1.72 8.37
C ALA A 9 8.98 1.68 8.30
N ILE A 10 9.53 1.64 7.08
CA ILE A 10 10.98 1.62 6.83
C ILE A 10 11.35 2.91 6.09
N GLY A 11 12.32 3.66 6.61
CA GLY A 11 12.91 4.79 5.90
C GLY A 11 13.79 4.30 4.76
N ARG A 12 13.49 4.69 3.51
CA ARG A 12 14.24 4.27 2.33
C ARG A 12 14.97 5.44 1.67
N ARG A 13 16.18 5.15 1.14
CA ARG A 13 16.97 6.09 0.32
C ARG A 13 16.59 6.04 -1.17
N SER A 14 15.95 4.97 -1.61
CA SER A 14 15.42 4.77 -2.97
C SER A 14 13.91 4.48 -2.95
N LEU A 15 13.29 4.43 -4.13
CA LEU A 15 11.96 3.85 -4.29
C LEU A 15 11.95 2.40 -3.78
N SER A 16 10.81 1.98 -3.23
CA SER A 16 10.54 0.57 -2.97
C SER A 16 10.55 -0.22 -4.29
N ALA A 17 10.91 -1.51 -4.22
CA ALA A 17 10.92 -2.36 -5.41
C ALA A 17 9.56 -2.40 -6.16
N PRO A 18 8.40 -2.45 -5.48
CA PRO A 18 7.09 -2.34 -6.13
C PRO A 18 6.87 -0.99 -6.81
N ALA A 19 7.15 0.12 -6.12
CA ALA A 19 6.98 1.46 -6.68
C ALA A 19 7.89 1.70 -7.90
N LYS A 20 9.14 1.23 -7.83
CA LYS A 20 10.07 1.26 -8.96
C LYS A 20 9.55 0.46 -10.15
N TYR A 21 9.07 -0.77 -9.92
CA TYR A 21 8.50 -1.58 -11.00
C TYR A 21 7.31 -0.87 -11.69
N LEU A 22 6.37 -0.33 -10.91
CA LEU A 22 5.21 0.37 -11.47
C LEU A 22 5.62 1.61 -12.29
N LEU A 23 6.62 2.36 -11.81
CA LEU A 23 7.19 3.49 -12.55
C LEU A 23 7.82 3.03 -13.86
N ASP A 24 8.68 2.01 -13.80
CA ASP A 24 9.40 1.48 -14.96
C ASP A 24 8.44 0.86 -16.02
N GLN A 25 7.23 0.44 -15.61
CA GLN A 25 6.18 -0.05 -16.52
C GLN A 25 5.22 1.05 -17.03
N GLY A 26 5.42 2.32 -16.65
CA GLY A 26 4.53 3.41 -17.04
C GLY A 26 3.11 3.31 -16.46
N LEU A 27 2.95 2.58 -15.35
CA LEU A 27 1.65 2.34 -14.71
C LEU A 27 1.24 3.46 -13.75
N LEU A 28 2.18 4.35 -13.41
CA LEU A 28 1.94 5.52 -12.56
C LEU A 28 1.52 6.70 -13.43
N VAL A 29 0.20 6.91 -13.56
CA VAL A 29 -0.37 7.93 -14.45
C VAL A 29 -1.17 8.96 -13.67
N GLY A 30 -1.15 10.20 -14.16
CA GLY A 30 -1.94 11.31 -13.62
C GLY A 30 -1.60 11.65 -12.17
N SER A 31 -2.64 11.93 -11.40
CA SER A 31 -2.55 12.19 -9.96
C SER A 31 -2.31 10.92 -9.16
N ILE A 32 -1.27 10.94 -8.32
CA ILE A 32 -0.82 9.77 -7.55
C ILE A 32 -1.01 10.03 -6.06
N LEU A 33 -1.57 9.04 -5.36
CA LEU A 33 -1.58 8.96 -3.89
C LEU A 33 -0.77 7.74 -3.43
N ASP A 34 0.09 7.93 -2.43
CA ASP A 34 0.72 6.86 -1.65
C ASP A 34 -0.06 6.65 -0.34
N TYR A 35 -0.96 5.68 -0.34
CA TYR A 35 -1.85 5.36 0.77
C TYR A 35 -1.18 4.39 1.75
N GLY A 36 -1.01 4.84 2.99
CA GLY A 36 -0.21 4.15 4.01
C GLY A 36 1.29 4.28 3.73
N CYS A 37 1.72 5.49 3.36
CA CYS A 37 3.09 5.77 2.92
C CYS A 37 4.16 5.61 4.03
N GLY A 38 3.75 5.39 5.29
CA GLY A 38 4.66 5.35 6.43
C GLY A 38 5.45 6.65 6.52
N ARG A 39 6.78 6.57 6.38
CA ARG A 39 7.66 7.76 6.42
C ARG A 39 7.71 8.57 5.10
N GLY A 40 6.80 8.32 4.15
CA GLY A 40 6.67 9.12 2.91
C GLY A 40 7.79 8.90 1.89
N GLY A 41 8.46 7.74 1.93
CA GLY A 41 9.64 7.46 1.09
C GLY A 41 9.32 7.41 -0.40
N ASP A 42 8.28 6.66 -0.78
CA ASP A 42 7.86 6.55 -2.18
C ASP A 42 7.12 7.82 -2.61
N ALA A 43 6.18 8.31 -1.79
CA ALA A 43 5.48 9.58 -2.00
C ALA A 43 6.42 10.74 -2.40
N LYS A 44 7.47 11.00 -1.61
CA LYS A 44 8.43 12.08 -1.88
C LYS A 44 9.13 11.94 -3.24
N ARG A 45 9.49 10.71 -3.62
CA ARG A 45 10.27 10.43 -4.85
C ARG A 45 9.40 10.44 -6.10
N LEU A 46 8.15 10.01 -5.96
CA LEU A 46 7.16 10.03 -7.03
C LEU A 46 6.46 11.39 -7.16
N LYS A 47 6.73 12.34 -6.25
CA LYS A 47 5.97 13.59 -6.11
C LYS A 47 4.46 13.32 -6.00
N ALA A 48 4.11 12.26 -5.27
CA ALA A 48 2.74 11.85 -5.01
C ALA A 48 2.22 12.49 -3.71
N ASP A 49 0.91 12.62 -3.61
CA ASP A 49 0.25 12.95 -2.35
C ASP A 49 0.46 11.79 -1.36
N ALA A 50 0.57 12.10 -0.07
CA ALA A 50 0.97 11.15 0.96
C ALA A 50 -0.09 11.05 2.04
N TYR A 51 -0.50 9.83 2.38
CA TYR A 51 -1.37 9.58 3.53
C TYR A 51 -0.83 8.44 4.38
N ASP A 52 -0.85 8.62 5.69
CA ASP A 52 -0.57 7.57 6.67
C ASP A 52 -1.23 7.97 7.99
N PRO A 53 -2.01 7.09 8.64
CA PRO A 53 -2.78 7.46 9.84
C PRO A 53 -1.91 7.93 11.00
N TYR A 54 -0.61 7.60 11.02
CA TYR A 54 0.32 8.01 12.06
C TYR A 54 1.25 9.13 11.59
N TYR A 55 1.93 8.95 10.45
CA TYR A 55 2.98 9.86 9.99
C TYR A 55 2.45 11.03 9.15
N PHE A 56 1.33 10.86 8.46
CA PHE A 56 0.73 11.85 7.57
C PHE A 56 -0.81 11.79 7.67
N PRO A 57 -1.40 12.14 8.83
CA PRO A 57 -2.84 12.01 9.08
C PRO A 57 -3.63 13.15 8.42
N VAL A 58 -3.38 13.36 7.13
CA VAL A 58 -4.03 14.39 6.33
C VAL A 58 -5.37 13.88 5.82
N GLU A 59 -6.38 14.75 5.79
CA GLU A 59 -7.66 14.43 5.19
C GLU A 59 -7.52 14.41 3.66
N ILE A 60 -7.99 13.33 3.03
CA ILE A 60 -7.97 13.19 1.58
C ILE A 60 -9.35 13.60 1.03
N SER A 61 -9.42 14.79 0.43
CA SER A 61 -10.66 15.36 -0.11
C SER A 61 -10.81 15.26 -1.63
N ARG A 62 -9.81 14.69 -2.33
CA ARG A 62 -9.77 14.57 -3.80
C ARG A 62 -9.70 13.11 -4.25
N LYS A 63 -10.00 12.89 -5.54
CA LYS A 63 -9.80 11.62 -6.23
C LYS A 63 -8.47 11.56 -6.97
N TYR A 64 -8.03 10.34 -7.29
CA TYR A 64 -6.74 10.05 -7.91
C TYR A 64 -6.85 9.12 -9.11
N ASP A 65 -5.97 9.32 -10.08
CA ASP A 65 -5.84 8.45 -11.25
C ASP A 65 -5.07 7.17 -10.88
N THR A 66 -4.08 7.30 -10.00
CA THR A 66 -3.27 6.19 -9.48
C THR A 66 -3.21 6.22 -7.96
N ILE A 67 -3.43 5.08 -7.30
CA ILE A 67 -3.18 4.93 -5.86
C ILE A 67 -2.20 3.77 -5.61
N LEU A 68 -1.18 4.00 -4.79
CA LEU A 68 -0.29 2.96 -4.29
C LEU A 68 -0.71 2.59 -2.87
N SER A 69 -0.73 1.29 -2.57
CA SER A 69 -0.87 0.81 -1.19
C SER A 69 0.13 -0.31 -0.96
N THR A 70 1.28 0.06 -0.40
CA THR A 70 2.45 -0.83 -0.31
C THR A 70 2.57 -1.44 1.09
N TYR A 71 2.26 -2.73 1.20
CA TYR A 71 2.33 -3.54 2.43
C TYR A 71 1.38 -3.13 3.58
N VAL A 72 0.45 -2.20 3.33
CA VAL A 72 -0.55 -1.75 4.32
C VAL A 72 -1.42 -2.91 4.80
N LEU A 73 -1.90 -3.76 3.89
CA LEU A 73 -2.79 -4.85 4.26
C LEU A 73 -2.09 -5.94 5.10
N ASN A 74 -0.76 -6.05 5.00
CA ASN A 74 -0.01 -7.07 5.76
C ASN A 74 -0.02 -6.81 7.26
N VAL A 75 -0.21 -5.57 7.72
CA VAL A 75 -0.23 -5.21 9.15
C VAL A 75 -1.64 -5.14 9.73
N ILE A 76 -2.67 -5.35 8.90
CA ILE A 76 -4.08 -5.38 9.32
C ILE A 76 -4.47 -6.83 9.54
N LEU A 77 -4.94 -7.20 10.73
CA LEU A 77 -5.21 -8.61 11.07
C LEU A 77 -6.60 -9.10 10.67
N ARG A 78 -7.61 -8.25 10.83
CA ARG A 78 -8.99 -8.63 10.51
C ARG A 78 -9.22 -8.46 9.02
N SER A 79 -9.78 -9.49 8.39
CA SER A 79 -10.18 -9.43 6.98
C SER A 79 -11.19 -8.30 6.72
N SER A 80 -12.14 -8.08 7.64
CA SER A 80 -13.11 -6.98 7.56
C SER A 80 -12.45 -5.61 7.43
N ASP A 81 -11.34 -5.41 8.15
CA ASP A 81 -10.62 -4.14 8.19
C ASP A 81 -9.78 -3.98 6.90
N ARG A 82 -9.24 -5.08 6.36
CA ARG A 82 -8.60 -5.09 5.03
C ARG A 82 -9.60 -4.71 3.94
N ASP A 83 -10.80 -5.29 3.99
CA ASP A 83 -11.86 -5.00 3.03
C ASP A 83 -12.33 -3.54 3.15
N ALA A 84 -12.39 -2.99 4.36
CA ALA A 84 -12.67 -1.57 4.57
C ALA A 84 -11.61 -0.69 3.92
N VAL A 85 -10.32 -0.99 4.11
CA VAL A 85 -9.23 -0.25 3.45
C VAL A 85 -9.31 -0.36 1.93
N ILE A 86 -9.60 -1.54 1.37
CA ILE A 86 -9.78 -1.72 -0.08
C ILE A 86 -10.95 -0.87 -0.59
N ARG A 87 -12.08 -0.84 0.13
CA ARG A 87 -13.24 0.01 -0.23
C ARG A 87 -12.88 1.50 -0.16
N THR A 88 -12.17 1.93 0.88
CA THR A 88 -11.68 3.32 1.00
C THR A 88 -10.79 3.68 -0.17
N ILE A 89 -9.77 2.86 -0.48
CA ILE A 89 -8.90 3.07 -1.64
C ILE A 89 -9.72 3.18 -2.93
N LYS A 90 -10.69 2.28 -3.14
CA LYS A 90 -11.55 2.33 -4.33
C LYS A 90 -12.34 3.64 -4.42
N SER A 91 -12.89 4.12 -3.30
CA SER A 91 -13.68 5.36 -3.27
C SER A 91 -12.87 6.61 -3.62
N LEU A 92 -11.55 6.57 -3.39
CA LEU A 92 -10.61 7.63 -3.70
C LEU A 92 -10.14 7.62 -5.16
N LEU A 93 -10.50 6.62 -5.97
CA LEU A 93 -10.14 6.58 -7.38
C LEU A 93 -11.08 7.46 -8.22
N HIS A 94 -10.52 8.13 -9.23
CA HIS A 94 -11.28 8.65 -10.35
C HIS A 94 -11.95 7.49 -11.11
N PRO A 95 -13.08 7.73 -11.83
CA PRO A 95 -13.60 6.76 -12.78
C PRO A 95 -12.51 6.36 -13.79
N GLY A 96 -12.24 5.06 -13.95
CA GLY A 96 -11.14 4.57 -14.79
C GLY A 96 -9.75 4.61 -14.15
N GLY A 97 -9.63 5.15 -12.93
CA GLY A 97 -8.42 5.14 -12.13
C GLY A 97 -8.07 3.74 -11.62
N ASN A 98 -6.80 3.54 -11.26
CA ASN A 98 -6.28 2.25 -10.80
C ASN A 98 -5.51 2.37 -9.49
N ALA A 99 -5.76 1.45 -8.58
CA ALA A 99 -4.92 1.25 -7.40
C ALA A 99 -4.05 0.00 -7.57
N TYR A 100 -2.81 0.09 -7.08
CA TYR A 100 -1.83 -0.98 -7.04
C TYR A 100 -1.55 -1.35 -5.58
N ILE A 101 -2.11 -2.49 -5.17
CA ILE A 101 -2.01 -3.00 -3.80
C ILE A 101 -0.89 -4.03 -3.76
N THR A 102 0.19 -3.71 -3.06
CA THR A 102 1.32 -4.62 -2.89
C THR A 102 1.23 -5.36 -1.57
N VAL A 103 1.35 -6.69 -1.61
CA VAL A 103 1.39 -7.54 -0.43
C VAL A 103 2.67 -8.38 -0.38
N ARG A 104 3.10 -8.75 0.83
CA ARG A 104 4.25 -9.65 1.06
C ARG A 104 3.96 -11.09 0.62
N ARG A 105 4.97 -11.76 0.06
CA ARG A 105 4.97 -13.19 -0.30
C ARG A 105 5.96 -14.02 0.51
N ASP A 106 6.95 -13.34 1.10
CA ASP A 106 7.96 -13.83 2.03
C ASP A 106 7.46 -13.99 3.48
N VAL A 107 6.15 -13.82 3.71
CA VAL A 107 5.49 -14.05 5.01
C VAL A 107 4.67 -15.33 4.93
N ALA A 108 4.96 -16.28 5.82
CA ALA A 108 4.32 -17.60 5.85
C ALA A 108 2.92 -17.59 6.52
N GLY A 109 2.66 -16.65 7.43
CA GLY A 109 1.40 -16.53 8.17
C GLY A 109 1.45 -15.41 9.21
N PRO A 110 0.54 -15.37 10.19
CA PRO A 110 0.56 -14.38 11.26
C PRO A 110 1.84 -14.51 12.10
N VAL A 111 2.75 -13.55 11.96
CA VAL A 111 4.01 -13.49 12.72
C VAL A 111 4.03 -12.21 13.53
N VAL A 112 4.31 -12.33 14.83
CA VAL A 112 4.68 -11.19 15.67
C VAL A 112 6.17 -10.92 15.46
N THR A 113 6.50 -9.71 15.02
CA THR A 113 7.90 -9.30 14.81
C THR A 113 8.58 -9.05 16.16
N SER A 114 9.91 -8.95 16.16
CA SER A 114 10.68 -8.54 17.34
C SER A 114 10.31 -7.16 17.91
N LYS A 115 9.56 -6.36 17.16
CA LYS A 115 9.04 -5.05 17.59
C LYS A 115 7.61 -5.12 18.15
N GLY A 116 7.04 -6.32 18.30
CA GLY A 116 5.68 -6.53 18.78
C GLY A 116 4.57 -6.21 17.75
N THR A 117 4.93 -5.98 16.48
CA THR A 117 3.96 -5.75 15.41
C THR A 117 3.55 -7.05 14.75
N THR A 118 2.32 -7.19 14.30
CA THR A 118 1.91 -8.39 13.56
C THR A 118 1.99 -8.18 12.06
N GLN A 119 2.46 -9.19 11.34
CA GLN A 119 2.38 -9.27 9.89
C GLN A 119 1.67 -10.57 9.51
N ASP A 120 0.81 -10.52 8.51
CA ASP A 120 0.09 -11.69 8.02
C ASP A 120 0.19 -11.81 6.50
N ARG A 121 0.03 -13.04 6.01
CA ARG A 121 -0.01 -13.36 4.60
C ARG A 121 -1.36 -12.92 4.03
N VAL A 122 -1.32 -12.10 2.98
CA VAL A 122 -2.52 -11.59 2.31
C VAL A 122 -2.58 -12.12 0.88
N ILE A 123 -3.71 -12.72 0.52
CA ILE A 123 -4.01 -13.16 -0.85
C ILE A 123 -5.33 -12.49 -1.24
N LEU A 124 -5.31 -11.74 -2.35
CA LEU A 124 -6.46 -10.99 -2.82
C LEU A 124 -7.05 -11.68 -4.06
N LYS A 125 -8.38 -11.67 -4.18
CA LYS A 125 -9.10 -12.09 -5.39
C LYS A 125 -9.15 -10.94 -6.40
N LEU A 126 -7.98 -10.41 -6.75
CA LEU A 126 -7.81 -9.31 -7.70
C LEU A 126 -6.82 -9.73 -8.82
N PRO A 127 -6.86 -9.09 -9.99
CA PRO A 127 -5.87 -9.32 -11.04
C PRO A 127 -4.44 -9.07 -10.53
N SER A 128 -3.55 -10.06 -10.72
CA SER A 128 -2.13 -9.94 -10.41
C SER A 128 -1.40 -9.23 -11.55
N VAL A 129 -0.63 -8.20 -11.23
CA VAL A 129 0.20 -7.44 -12.18
C VAL A 129 1.63 -7.95 -12.18
N LYS A 130 2.16 -8.25 -10.99
CA LYS A 130 3.52 -8.74 -10.80
C LYS A 130 3.56 -9.63 -9.58
N CYS A 131 4.05 -10.85 -9.75
CA CYS A 131 4.32 -11.77 -8.66
C CYS A 131 5.82 -12.10 -8.62
N THR A 132 6.39 -12.10 -7.43
CA THR A 132 7.78 -12.47 -7.14
C THR A 132 7.81 -13.35 -5.90
N SER A 133 8.99 -13.89 -5.56
CA SER A 133 9.19 -14.61 -4.30
C SER A 133 8.98 -13.73 -3.05
N SER A 134 9.12 -12.40 -3.17
CA SER A 134 9.09 -11.47 -2.04
C SER A 134 7.78 -10.68 -1.91
N TYR A 135 7.16 -10.30 -3.04
CA TYR A 135 5.91 -9.55 -3.05
C TYR A 135 5.06 -9.86 -4.28
N GLU A 136 3.78 -9.52 -4.17
CA GLU A 136 2.83 -9.51 -5.28
C GLU A 136 2.09 -8.17 -5.34
N ILE A 137 1.89 -7.65 -6.55
CA ILE A 137 1.13 -6.44 -6.83
C ILE A 137 -0.20 -6.82 -7.47
N TYR A 138 -1.29 -6.40 -6.86
CA TYR A 138 -2.64 -6.54 -7.38
C TYR A 138 -3.16 -5.23 -7.94
N LYS A 139 -3.94 -5.30 -9.03
CA LYS A 139 -4.63 -4.15 -9.61
C LYS A 139 -6.08 -4.11 -9.14
N LEU A 140 -6.51 -2.95 -8.66
CA LEU A 140 -7.90 -2.63 -8.35
C LEU A 140 -8.34 -1.47 -9.24
N SER A 141 -9.32 -1.69 -10.10
CA SER A 141 -9.89 -0.66 -10.99
C SER A 141 -11.20 -0.12 -10.44
N ASN A 142 -11.47 1.15 -10.69
CA ASN A 142 -12.72 1.83 -10.33
C ASN A 142 -13.74 1.81 -11.47
#